data_AF-A0AAN9B3F9-F1
#
_entry.id   AF-A0AAN9B3F9-F1
#
_cell.length_a   1.000
_cell.length_b   1.000
_cell.length_c   1.000
_cell.angle_alpha   90.00
_cell.angle_beta   90.00
_cell.angle_gamma   90.00
#
_symmetry.space_group_name_H-M   'P 1'
#
loop_
_entity.id
_entity.type
_entity.pdbx_description
1 polymer ?
#
loop_
_entity_poly.entity_id
_entity_poly.type
_entity_poly.pdbx_seq_one_letter_code
_entity_poly.pdbx_strand_id
1 'polypeptide(L)'
;MFRKNKYDYAIRAVVTRRKRVDATTMTLKVQVEEVLFCGKVKFPRSNHVTLWTNGSCDCPRLRPGRKYLLAGHEDATTGRFLLAPDTALSVKWRDKWTSRVKRWHQIPHKKKGRKSSKGDRRSHKRGRKRRPKGNTRSGSRRKRISKQRSLERKALHTNTNLTRR
;
A
#
# COMPACT_ATOMS: atom_id res chain seq x y z
N MET A 1 0.66 -1.23 -14.76
CA MET A 1 -0.06 -0.83 -13.52
C MET A 1 -0.95 -1.99 -13.09
N PHE A 2 -0.88 -2.46 -11.84
CA PHE A 2 -1.66 -3.62 -11.35
C PHE A 2 -3.13 -3.23 -11.12
N ARG A 3 -4.08 -4.05 -11.61
CA ARG A 3 -5.53 -3.85 -11.43
C ARG A 3 -6.08 -4.87 -10.42
N LYS A 4 -6.79 -4.38 -9.40
CA LYS A 4 -7.64 -5.20 -8.52
C LYS A 4 -8.71 -5.91 -9.38
N ASN A 5 -9.01 -7.18 -9.13
CA ASN A 5 -9.77 -8.12 -9.98
C ASN A 5 -9.02 -8.74 -11.17
N LYS A 6 -7.70 -8.57 -11.30
CA LYS A 6 -6.94 -9.34 -12.30
C LYS A 6 -6.52 -10.73 -11.80
N TYR A 7 -6.40 -10.93 -10.49
CA TYR A 7 -5.85 -12.15 -9.90
C TYR A 7 -6.74 -12.62 -8.76
N ASP A 8 -6.78 -13.93 -8.57
CA ASP A 8 -7.58 -14.59 -7.52
C ASP A 8 -6.79 -14.74 -6.23
N TYR A 9 -5.45 -14.81 -6.33
CA TYR A 9 -4.56 -14.82 -5.17
C TYR A 9 -3.32 -13.95 -5.38
N ALA A 10 -2.72 -13.52 -4.28
CA ALA A 10 -1.36 -13.01 -4.26
C ALA A 10 -0.63 -13.38 -2.96
N ILE A 11 0.62 -13.81 -3.10
CA ILE A 11 1.47 -14.26 -2.00
C ILE A 11 2.88 -13.68 -2.11
N ARG A 12 3.50 -13.49 -0.95
CA ARG A 12 4.95 -13.35 -0.82
C ARG A 12 5.51 -14.73 -0.46
N ALA A 13 6.35 -15.27 -1.33
CA ALA A 13 6.86 -16.61 -1.16
C ALA A 13 8.31 -16.74 -1.63
N VAL A 14 9.04 -17.68 -1.03
CA VAL A 14 10.36 -18.11 -1.46
C VAL A 14 10.22 -19.31 -2.37
N VAL A 15 10.88 -19.29 -3.52
CA VAL A 15 10.85 -20.43 -4.44
C VAL A 15 11.76 -21.53 -3.91
N THR A 16 11.21 -22.71 -3.67
CA THR A 16 11.96 -23.86 -3.17
C THR A 16 12.46 -24.70 -4.33
N ARG A 17 11.55 -25.17 -5.19
CA ARG A 17 11.89 -26.10 -6.27
C ARG A 17 10.96 -25.92 -7.46
N ARG A 18 11.52 -26.11 -8.65
CA ARG A 18 10.79 -26.28 -9.90
C ARG A 18 10.90 -27.73 -10.37
N LYS A 19 9.79 -28.29 -10.84
CA LYS A 19 9.78 -29.64 -11.42
C LYS A 19 8.86 -29.63 -12.64
N ARG A 20 9.36 -30.13 -13.77
CA ARG A 20 8.52 -30.45 -14.91
C ARG A 20 7.84 -31.80 -14.64
N VAL A 21 6.52 -31.83 -14.78
CA VAL A 21 5.73 -33.06 -14.61
C VAL A 21 5.59 -33.71 -15.97
N ASP A 22 5.14 -32.93 -16.96
CA ASP A 22 4.89 -33.38 -18.33
C ASP A 22 5.42 -32.36 -19.35
N ALA A 23 5.27 -32.63 -20.65
CA ALA A 23 5.69 -31.73 -21.72
C ALA A 23 5.09 -30.31 -21.56
N THR A 24 3.84 -30.22 -21.12
CA THR A 24 3.05 -29.00 -21.02
C THR A 24 2.81 -28.54 -19.58
N THR A 25 3.11 -29.36 -18.58
CA THR A 25 2.80 -29.04 -17.17
C THR A 25 4.05 -28.98 -16.32
N MET A 26 4.22 -27.84 -15.67
CA MET A 26 5.30 -27.56 -14.74
C MET A 26 4.73 -27.21 -13.37
N THR A 27 5.42 -27.63 -12.32
CA THR A 27 5.08 -27.32 -10.93
C THR A 27 6.19 -26.51 -10.27
N LEU A 28 5.77 -25.58 -9.42
CA LEU A 28 6.66 -24.74 -8.62
C LEU A 28 6.28 -24.88 -7.16
N LYS A 29 7.15 -25.53 -6.38
CA LYS A 29 7.00 -25.60 -4.92
C LYS A 29 7.58 -24.32 -4.31
N VAL A 30 6.76 -23.65 -3.52
CA VAL A 30 7.11 -22.39 -2.85
C VAL A 30 6.81 -22.47 -1.37
N GLN A 31 7.61 -21.77 -0.57
CA GLN A 31 7.37 -21.55 0.84
C GLN A 31 6.73 -20.17 1.00
N VAL A 32 5.48 -20.14 1.45
CA VAL A 32 4.68 -18.94 1.67
C VAL A 32 5.11 -18.27 2.97
N GLU A 33 5.50 -17.00 2.87
CA GLU A 33 5.80 -16.16 4.05
C GLU A 33 4.62 -15.29 4.45
N GLU A 34 3.88 -14.78 3.46
CA GLU A 34 2.73 -13.90 3.69
C GLU A 34 1.69 -14.12 2.59
N VAL A 35 0.44 -14.36 3.00
CA VAL A 35 -0.71 -14.35 2.09
C VAL A 35 -1.25 -12.94 2.07
N LEU A 36 -1.17 -12.28 0.91
CA LEU A 36 -1.62 -10.90 0.75
C LEU A 36 -3.13 -10.85 0.54
N PHE A 37 -3.64 -11.76 -0.31
CA PHE A 37 -5.04 -12.12 -0.42
C PHE A 37 -5.18 -13.49 -1.09
N CYS A 38 -6.30 -14.15 -0.84
CA CYS A 38 -6.71 -15.38 -1.50
C CYS A 38 -8.18 -15.30 -1.88
N GLY A 39 -8.59 -16.06 -2.88
CA GLY A 39 -9.96 -16.14 -3.34
C GLY A 39 -10.72 -17.23 -2.59
N LYS A 40 -11.29 -18.15 -3.36
CA LYS A 40 -12.04 -19.33 -2.93
C LYS A 40 -11.10 -20.45 -2.45
N VAL A 41 -9.93 -20.61 -3.07
CA VAL A 41 -8.98 -21.67 -2.70
C VAL A 41 -8.15 -21.20 -1.52
N LYS A 42 -8.21 -21.95 -0.42
CA LYS A 42 -7.45 -21.64 0.79
C LYS A 42 -6.03 -22.17 0.73
N PHE A 43 -5.10 -21.39 1.28
CA PHE A 43 -3.73 -21.82 1.47
C PHE A 43 -3.64 -22.90 2.55
N PRO A 44 -2.88 -23.99 2.33
CA PRO A 44 -2.62 -25.03 3.34
C PRO A 44 -1.90 -24.48 4.58
N ARG A 45 -2.06 -25.16 5.73
CA ARG A 45 -1.37 -24.81 6.99
C ARG A 45 0.14 -25.07 6.98
N SER A 46 0.63 -25.90 6.04
CA SER A 46 2.03 -26.33 5.99
C SER A 46 3.01 -25.26 5.48
N ASN A 47 2.55 -24.03 5.22
CA ASN A 47 3.29 -22.92 4.60
C ASN A 47 3.95 -23.26 3.26
N HIS A 48 3.73 -24.46 2.71
CA HIS A 48 4.27 -24.89 1.43
C HIS A 48 3.12 -25.07 0.46
N VAL A 49 3.26 -24.51 -0.73
CA VAL A 49 2.27 -24.59 -1.79
C VAL A 49 2.92 -24.99 -3.10
N THR A 50 2.18 -25.77 -3.89
CA THR A 50 2.52 -26.08 -5.27
C THR A 50 1.71 -25.18 -6.20
N LEU A 51 2.41 -24.35 -6.95
CA LEU A 51 1.83 -23.58 -8.05
C LEU A 51 1.97 -24.38 -9.35
N TRP A 52 0.94 -24.34 -10.18
CA TRP A 52 0.85 -25.07 -11.44
C TRP A 52 0.99 -24.12 -12.61
N THR A 53 1.82 -24.47 -13.57
CA THR A 53 2.04 -23.71 -14.80
C THR A 53 1.76 -24.62 -15.98
N ASN A 54 0.81 -24.21 -16.81
CA ASN A 54 0.47 -24.87 -18.05
C ASN A 54 1.16 -24.09 -19.18
N GLY A 55 2.20 -24.66 -19.77
CA GLY A 55 2.98 -24.05 -20.83
C GLY A 55 4.20 -24.88 -21.18
N SER A 56 4.61 -24.85 -22.45
CA SER A 56 5.86 -25.45 -22.91
C SER A 56 7.09 -24.63 -22.50
N CYS A 57 6.91 -23.39 -22.06
CA CYS A 57 8.00 -22.47 -21.74
C CYS A 57 8.48 -22.58 -20.29
N ASP A 58 9.75 -22.26 -20.06
CA ASP A 58 10.35 -22.21 -18.71
C ASP A 58 10.01 -20.90 -17.93
N CYS A 59 8.94 -20.22 -18.33
CA CYS A 59 8.50 -18.97 -17.72
C CYS A 59 7.60 -19.23 -16.52
N PRO A 60 7.69 -18.41 -15.46
CA PRO A 60 8.63 -17.29 -15.26
C PRO A 60 10.02 -17.77 -14.81
N ARG A 61 11.14 -17.13 -15.18
CA ARG A 61 12.50 -17.52 -14.72
C ARG A 61 12.75 -17.18 -13.24
N LEU A 62 12.19 -17.99 -12.35
CA LEU A 62 12.31 -17.85 -10.90
C LEU A 62 13.48 -18.67 -10.39
N ARG A 63 14.36 -18.03 -9.62
CA ARG A 63 15.52 -18.69 -9.03
C ARG A 63 15.14 -19.26 -7.65
N PRO A 64 15.48 -20.52 -7.35
CA PRO A 64 15.34 -21.07 -6.00
C PRO A 64 16.04 -20.22 -4.94
N GLY A 65 15.53 -20.26 -3.71
CA GLY A 65 16.04 -19.50 -2.56
C GLY A 65 15.77 -18.00 -2.60
N ARG A 66 15.11 -17.49 -3.65
CA ARG A 66 14.76 -16.06 -3.75
C ARG A 66 13.28 -15.82 -3.47
N LYS A 67 13.01 -14.64 -2.92
CA LYS A 67 11.68 -14.15 -2.56
C LYS A 67 11.01 -13.42 -3.71
N TYR A 68 9.73 -13.72 -3.94
CA TYR A 68 8.92 -13.18 -5.01
C TYR A 68 7.53 -12.78 -4.53
N LEU A 69 6.96 -11.77 -5.20
CA LEU A 69 5.52 -11.56 -5.24
C LEU A 69 4.97 -12.42 -6.39
N LEU A 70 4.12 -13.38 -6.04
CA LEU A 70 3.44 -14.27 -6.98
C LEU A 70 1.95 -14.00 -6.90
N ALA A 71 1.33 -13.67 -8.03
CA ALA A 71 -0.12 -13.49 -8.12
C ALA A 71 -0.63 -14.16 -9.39
N GLY A 72 -1.79 -14.80 -9.32
CA GLY A 72 -2.31 -15.64 -10.39
C GLY A 72 -3.77 -15.98 -10.22
N HIS A 73 -4.19 -17.00 -10.95
CA HIS A 73 -5.56 -17.52 -10.92
C HIS A 73 -5.63 -18.80 -10.13
N GLU A 74 -6.79 -19.12 -9.58
CA GLU A 74 -7.02 -20.39 -8.91
C GLU A 74 -8.04 -21.21 -9.69
N ASP A 75 -7.87 -22.53 -9.68
CA ASP A 75 -8.88 -23.46 -10.12
C ASP A 75 -9.65 -23.96 -8.91
N ALA A 76 -10.87 -23.47 -8.73
CA ALA A 76 -11.73 -23.81 -7.61
C ALA A 76 -12.21 -25.28 -7.66
N THR A 77 -12.25 -25.89 -8.84
CA THR A 77 -12.68 -27.29 -9.01
C THR A 77 -11.61 -28.25 -8.52
N THR A 78 -10.34 -27.96 -8.84
CA THR A 78 -9.21 -28.82 -8.44
C THR A 78 -8.50 -28.34 -7.17
N GLY A 79 -8.82 -27.15 -6.68
CA GLY A 79 -8.14 -26.51 -5.55
C GLY A 79 -6.68 -26.13 -5.86
N ARG A 80 -6.35 -25.90 -7.13
CA ARG A 80 -4.98 -25.61 -7.59
C ARG A 80 -4.75 -24.12 -7.76
N PHE A 81 -3.56 -23.66 -7.36
CA PHE A 81 -3.10 -22.31 -7.67
C PHE A 81 -2.34 -22.33 -9.00
N LEU A 82 -2.76 -21.50 -9.96
CA LEU A 82 -2.19 -21.41 -11.30
C LEU A 82 -1.26 -20.20 -11.41
N LEU A 83 -0.12 -20.40 -12.05
CA LEU A 83 0.88 -19.39 -12.38
C LEU A 83 1.14 -19.45 -13.89
N ALA A 84 0.11 -19.11 -14.68
CA ALA A 84 0.17 -19.13 -16.13
C ALA A 84 1.05 -17.99 -16.68
N PRO A 85 1.88 -18.22 -17.72
CA PRO A 85 2.91 -17.27 -18.17
C PRO A 85 2.39 -15.86 -18.50
N ASP A 86 1.24 -15.76 -19.18
CA ASP A 86 0.73 -14.48 -19.70
C ASP A 86 -0.25 -13.76 -18.77
N THR A 87 -0.93 -14.53 -17.90
CA THR A 87 -1.98 -14.00 -17.03
C THR A 87 -1.50 -13.78 -15.60
N ALA A 88 -0.42 -14.45 -15.18
CA ALA A 88 0.14 -14.31 -13.83
C ALA A 88 1.16 -13.17 -13.70
N LEU A 89 1.37 -12.72 -12.46
CA LEU A 89 2.44 -11.80 -12.07
C LEU A 89 3.47 -12.54 -11.24
N SER A 90 4.73 -12.45 -11.66
CA SER A 90 5.86 -13.03 -10.93
C SER A 90 7.02 -12.05 -10.94
N VAL A 91 7.21 -11.36 -9.82
CA VAL A 91 8.24 -10.31 -9.70
C VAL A 91 9.06 -10.52 -8.44
N LYS A 92 10.37 -10.27 -8.53
CA LYS A 92 11.25 -10.35 -7.37
C LYS A 92 10.74 -9.40 -6.29
N TRP A 93 10.64 -9.89 -5.06
CA TRP A 93 10.20 -9.08 -3.93
C TRP A 93 11.19 -7.92 -3.69
N ARG A 94 10.64 -6.78 -3.27
CA ARG A 94 11.32 -5.53 -2.89
C ARG A 94 10.46 -4.90 -1.80
N ASP A 95 11.06 -4.24 -0.82
CA ASP A 95 10.35 -3.76 0.37
C ASP A 95 9.26 -2.72 0.06
N LYS A 96 9.42 -1.99 -1.06
CA LYS A 96 8.42 -1.04 -1.57
C LYS A 96 7.12 -1.71 -2.05
N TRP A 97 7.10 -3.03 -2.27
CA TRP A 97 5.88 -3.74 -2.69
C TRP A 97 4.86 -3.85 -1.56
N THR A 98 5.30 -3.94 -0.31
CA THR A 98 4.42 -4.10 0.86
C THR A 98 3.35 -3.00 0.91
N SER A 99 3.75 -1.73 0.74
CA SER A 99 2.82 -0.59 0.76
C SER A 99 1.95 -0.49 -0.50
N ARG A 100 2.46 -0.93 -1.65
CA ARG A 100 1.71 -0.91 -2.92
C ARG A 100 0.62 -1.98 -2.93
N VAL A 101 0.94 -3.19 -2.51
CA VAL A 101 0.01 -4.32 -2.48
C VAL A 101 -1.09 -4.10 -1.44
N LYS A 102 -0.75 -3.64 -0.22
CA LYS A 102 -1.74 -3.34 0.82
C LYS A 102 -2.75 -2.27 0.38
N ARG A 103 -2.29 -1.25 -0.35
CA ARG A 103 -3.18 -0.22 -0.92
C ARG A 103 -4.17 -0.80 -1.94
N TRP A 104 -3.82 -1.88 -2.65
CA TRP A 104 -4.73 -2.52 -3.60
C TRP A 104 -5.92 -3.17 -2.91
N HIS A 105 -5.69 -3.92 -1.82
CA HIS A 105 -6.79 -4.53 -1.07
C HIS A 105 -7.68 -3.48 -0.39
N GLN A 106 -7.12 -2.33 -0.03
CA GLN A 106 -7.85 -1.29 0.70
C GLN A 106 -8.73 -0.37 -0.15
N ILE A 107 -8.61 -0.30 -1.49
CA ILE A 107 -9.57 0.49 -2.31
C ILE A 107 -10.92 -0.24 -2.28
N PRO A 108 -11.91 0.20 -1.50
CA PRO A 108 -13.23 -0.39 -1.55
C PRO A 108 -13.82 0.05 -2.89
N HIS A 109 -14.59 -0.82 -3.54
CA HIS A 109 -15.43 -0.39 -4.66
C HIS A 109 -16.36 0.70 -4.12
N LYS A 110 -16.06 1.99 -4.40
CA LYS A 110 -17.09 3.03 -4.32
C LYS A 110 -18.14 2.61 -5.36
N LYS A 111 -19.23 2.00 -4.90
CA LYS A 111 -20.43 1.77 -5.71
C LYS A 111 -20.78 3.11 -6.37
N LYS A 112 -20.68 3.21 -7.69
CA LYS A 112 -21.29 4.29 -8.45
C LYS A 112 -22.81 4.03 -8.45
N GLY A 113 -23.58 4.97 -7.90
CA GLY A 113 -25.06 4.98 -7.89
C GLY A 113 -25.62 4.86 -6.47
N ARG A 114 -26.45 5.77 -5.95
CA ARG A 114 -27.47 6.63 -6.57
C ARG A 114 -27.38 8.06 -6.02
N LYS A 115 -27.52 9.07 -6.89
CA LYS A 115 -28.07 10.36 -6.50
C LYS A 115 -29.55 10.14 -6.21
N SER A 116 -29.97 10.25 -4.96
CA SER A 116 -31.38 10.47 -4.60
C SER A 116 -31.48 11.88 -4.01
N SER A 117 -31.95 12.77 -4.88
CA SER A 117 -32.96 13.81 -4.66
C SER A 117 -33.12 14.39 -3.25
N LYS A 118 -32.87 15.71 -3.16
CA LYS A 118 -33.62 16.75 -2.44
C LYS A 118 -34.69 16.32 -1.41
N GLY A 119 -34.55 16.87 -0.21
CA GLY A 119 -35.59 17.07 0.81
C GLY A 119 -34.94 17.05 2.19
N ASP A 120 -35.15 17.95 3.15
CA ASP A 120 -35.96 19.14 3.29
C ASP A 120 -35.27 19.93 4.43
N ARG A 121 -34.93 21.20 4.21
CA ARG A 121 -34.44 22.09 5.29
C ARG A 121 -35.60 22.96 5.73
N ARG A 122 -36.36 22.48 6.71
CA ARG A 122 -37.33 23.30 7.45
C ARG A 122 -37.04 23.22 8.94
N SER A 123 -36.20 24.15 9.41
CA SER A 123 -36.18 24.56 10.81
C SER A 123 -36.79 25.95 10.89
N HIS A 124 -38.07 25.99 11.24
CA HIS A 124 -38.78 27.21 11.62
C HIS A 124 -38.36 27.60 13.03
N LYS A 125 -37.70 28.76 13.18
CA LYS A 125 -37.86 29.61 14.36
C LYS A 125 -38.05 31.06 13.92
N ARG A 126 -39.28 31.55 14.18
CA ARG A 126 -39.74 32.92 13.96
C ARG A 126 -39.48 33.78 15.21
N GLY A 127 -39.27 35.07 15.00
CA GLY A 127 -39.41 36.16 15.99
C GLY A 127 -38.06 36.80 16.39
N ARG A 128 -37.85 38.11 16.42
CA ARG A 128 -38.71 39.30 16.25
C ARG A 128 -37.78 40.49 15.89
N LYS A 129 -38.30 41.46 15.12
CA LYS A 129 -37.66 42.74 14.73
C LYS A 129 -37.26 43.61 15.94
N ARG A 130 -36.17 44.38 15.84
CA ARG A 130 -36.12 45.87 15.88
C ARG A 130 -34.69 46.44 15.78
N ARG A 131 -34.56 47.57 15.06
CA ARG A 131 -33.41 48.48 14.82
C ARG A 131 -33.52 49.69 15.82
N PRO A 132 -32.62 50.72 15.92
CA PRO A 132 -31.35 51.01 15.22
C PRO A 132 -30.21 51.73 16.04
N LYS A 133 -29.11 52.04 15.33
CA LYS A 133 -28.15 53.20 15.43
C LYS A 133 -27.14 53.32 16.59
N GLY A 134 -25.87 53.48 16.20
CA GLY A 134 -24.79 54.06 17.02
C GLY A 134 -23.45 54.06 16.27
N ASN A 135 -23.02 55.24 15.82
CA ASN A 135 -21.79 55.51 15.07
C ASN A 135 -20.68 55.92 16.05
N THR A 136 -19.45 55.40 15.89
CA THR A 136 -18.23 56.13 16.32
C THR A 136 -16.99 55.58 15.61
N ARG A 137 -16.32 56.48 14.88
CA ARG A 137 -14.99 56.33 14.28
C ARG A 137 -13.93 56.52 15.36
N SER A 138 -12.80 55.82 15.21
CA SER A 138 -11.40 56.17 15.57
C SER A 138 -10.69 54.91 16.11
N GLY A 139 -9.43 54.61 15.85
CA GLY A 139 -8.40 55.13 14.95
C GLY A 139 -7.46 53.94 14.63
N SER A 140 -6.95 53.87 13.40
CA SER A 140 -5.55 54.19 13.09
C SER A 140 -4.47 53.31 13.72
N ARG A 141 -3.64 52.76 12.81
CA ARG A 141 -2.18 52.54 12.87
C ARG A 141 -1.62 51.12 13.11
N ARG A 142 -1.15 50.59 11.97
CA ARG A 142 0.25 50.23 11.65
C ARG A 142 0.74 48.80 11.93
N LYS A 143 0.90 48.08 10.81
CA LYS A 143 1.99 47.13 10.52
C LYS A 143 3.38 47.76 10.71
N ARG A 144 4.32 47.01 11.31
CA ARG A 144 5.81 47.06 11.19
C ARG A 144 6.37 45.93 12.06
N ILE A 145 6.87 44.78 11.57
CA ILE A 145 8.18 44.48 10.95
C ILE A 145 9.35 45.30 11.52
N SER A 146 10.19 44.69 12.38
CA SER A 146 11.67 44.65 12.24
C SER A 146 12.40 43.96 13.42
N LYS A 147 13.31 43.04 13.05
CA LYS A 147 14.57 42.58 13.68
C LYS A 147 15.11 43.28 14.95
N GLN A 148 15.56 42.46 15.92
CA GLN A 148 16.67 42.74 16.86
C GLN A 148 17.19 41.39 17.43
N ARG A 149 18.16 40.69 16.83
CA ARG A 149 19.63 40.75 17.07
C ARG A 149 20.11 41.69 18.19
N SER A 150 20.60 41.11 19.29
CA SER A 150 21.84 41.50 20.01
C SER A 150 21.99 40.60 21.25
N LEU A 151 22.97 39.69 21.30
CA LEU A 151 24.11 39.61 22.28
C LEU A 151 23.99 38.20 22.91
N GLU A 152 24.97 37.29 22.99
CA GLU A 152 26.42 37.39 22.97
C GLU A 152 27.05 36.17 22.29
N ARG A 153 28.15 36.45 21.60
CA ARG A 153 29.11 35.50 21.05
C ARG A 153 30.24 35.32 22.06
N LYS A 154 30.86 34.13 22.03
CA LYS A 154 32.30 33.81 22.22
C LYS A 154 32.58 32.95 23.45
N ALA A 155 32.85 31.66 23.20
CA ALA A 155 34.00 30.95 23.76
C ALA A 155 34.13 29.57 23.10
N LEU A 156 34.64 29.56 21.86
CA LEU A 156 35.48 28.46 21.39
C LEU A 156 36.86 29.08 21.18
N HIS A 157 37.87 28.27 21.49
CA HIS A 157 39.32 28.42 21.31
C HIS A 157 40.15 28.61 22.60
N THR A 158 40.76 27.48 22.97
CA THR A 158 42.20 27.29 23.26
C THR A 158 42.84 28.02 24.42
N ASN A 159 43.24 27.23 25.43
CA ASN A 159 44.54 27.31 26.12
C ASN A 159 44.82 25.90 26.70
N THR A 160 45.69 25.08 26.12
CA THR A 160 47.14 24.94 26.42
C THR A 160 47.51 24.91 27.90
N ASN A 161 48.16 23.79 28.23
CA ASN A 161 49.29 23.59 29.17
C ASN A 161 49.06 23.13 30.62
N LEU A 162 49.63 21.93 30.83
CA LEU A 162 50.55 21.50 31.89
C LEU A 162 50.04 20.98 33.26
N THR A 163 50.52 19.74 33.50
CA THR A 163 51.15 19.19 34.73
C THR A 163 50.36 18.49 35.84
N ARG A 164 50.95 17.32 36.22
CA ARG A 164 50.94 16.57 37.50
C ARG A 164 49.69 15.71 37.75
N ARG A 165 49.78 14.42 38.11
CA ARG A 165 50.82 13.62 38.78
C ARG A 165 50.86 12.20 38.22
#